data_AF-A0A346N735-F1
#
_entry.id   AF-A0A346N735-F1
#
_cell.length_a   1.000
_cell.length_b   1.000
_cell.length_c   1.000
_cell.angle_alpha   90.00
_cell.angle_beta   90.00
_cell.angle_gamma   90.00
#
_symmetry.space_group_name_H-M   'P 1'
#
loop_
_entity.id
_entity.type
_entity.pdbx_description
1 polymer ?
#
loop_
_entity_poly.entity_id
_entity_poly.type
_entity_poly.pdbx_seq_one_letter_code
_entity_poly.pdbx_strand_id
1 'polypeptide(L)'
;MKILELMLLGANLVVLVLGIGIGLVQWVVAARAMISIPGHYRPEINPWSWRTAFNPQAGLLFPQLLTKEGQRHAATFWRAAGLFVLCVAVPFGMAFLTEMATGMQLIRR
;
A
#
# COMPACT_ATOMS: atom_id res chain seq x y z
N MET A 1 -26.51 -23.11 10.66
CA MET A 1 -25.97 -21.78 10.30
C MET A 1 -27.15 -20.87 10.00
N LYS A 2 -27.29 -19.75 10.71
CA LYS A 2 -28.40 -18.80 10.51
C LYS A 2 -28.18 -18.00 9.21
N ILE A 3 -29.26 -17.58 8.54
CA ILE A 3 -29.17 -16.77 7.30
C ILE A 3 -28.24 -15.55 7.47
N LEU A 4 -28.31 -14.91 8.64
CA LEU A 4 -27.45 -13.77 9.00
C LEU A 4 -25.94 -14.11 8.97
N GLU A 5 -25.54 -15.29 9.47
CA GLU A 5 -24.14 -15.73 9.47
C GLU A 5 -23.63 -15.94 8.04
N LEU A 6 -24.49 -16.48 7.17
CA LEU A 6 -24.18 -16.72 5.76
C LEU A 6 -24.03 -15.39 4.99
N MET A 7 -24.86 -14.39 5.30
CA MET A 7 -24.74 -13.04 4.75
C MET A 7 -23.46 -12.33 5.22
N LEU A 8 -23.10 -12.44 6.50
CA LEU A 8 -21.86 -11.87 7.05
C LEU A 8 -20.61 -12.51 6.46
N LEU A 9 -20.61 -13.84 6.29
CA LEU A 9 -19.52 -14.56 5.64
C LEU A 9 -19.36 -14.13 4.17
N GLY A 10 -20.47 -14.04 3.43
CA GLY A 10 -20.48 -13.59 2.04
C GLY A 10 -19.97 -12.16 1.88
N ALA A 11 -20.41 -11.25 2.75
CA ALA A 11 -19.94 -9.86 2.74
C ALA A 11 -18.43 -9.75 3.02
N ASN A 12 -17.93 -10.48 4.02
CA ASN A 12 -16.49 -10.51 4.33
C ASN A 12 -15.66 -11.06 3.17
N LEU A 13 -16.15 -12.10 2.48
CA LEU A 13 -15.48 -12.66 1.31
C LEU A 13 -15.42 -11.65 0.15
N VAL A 14 -16.51 -10.93 -0.12
CA VAL A 14 -16.54 -9.90 -1.16
C VAL A 14 -15.57 -8.76 -0.84
N VAL A 15 -15.57 -8.28 0.40
CA VAL A 15 -14.63 -7.23 0.85
C VAL A 15 -13.18 -7.70 0.71
N LEU A 16 -12.89 -8.96 1.05
CA LEU A 16 -11.57 -9.55 0.92
C LEU A 16 -11.11 -9.59 -0.55
N VAL A 17 -11.94 -10.13 -1.45
CA VAL A 17 -11.61 -10.25 -2.87
C VAL A 17 -11.39 -8.87 -3.52
N LEU A 18 -12.28 -7.91 -3.24
CA LEU A 18 -12.14 -6.54 -3.74
C LEU A 18 -10.90 -5.86 -3.14
N GLY A 19 -10.64 -6.06 -1.85
CA GLY A 19 -9.45 -5.55 -1.17
C GLY A 19 -8.16 -6.06 -1.80
N ILE A 20 -8.08 -7.36 -2.10
CA ILE A 20 -6.92 -7.95 -2.80
C ILE A 20 -6.75 -7.34 -4.19
N GLY A 21 -7.83 -7.25 -4.97
CA GLY A 21 -7.78 -6.68 -6.32
C GLY A 21 -7.28 -5.23 -6.33
N ILE A 22 -7.85 -4.37 -5.47
CA ILE A 22 -7.41 -2.98 -5.33
C ILE A 22 -5.97 -2.91 -4.82
N GLY A 23 -5.62 -3.73 -3.82
CA GLY A 23 -4.27 -3.82 -3.27
C GLY A 23 -3.23 -4.13 -4.35
N LEU A 24 -3.48 -5.12 -5.21
CA LEU A 24 -2.58 -5.45 -6.32
C LEU A 24 -2.38 -4.28 -7.29
N VAL A 25 -3.46 -3.54 -7.61
CA VAL A 25 -3.36 -2.34 -8.44
C VAL A 25 -2.49 -1.28 -7.77
N GLN A 26 -2.70 -1.02 -6.47
CA GLN A 26 -1.91 -0.05 -5.72
C GLN A 26 -0.44 -0.46 -5.60
N TRP A 27 -0.16 -1.76 -5.44
CA TRP A 27 1.20 -2.29 -5.45
C TRP A 27 1.92 -2.00 -6.77
N VAL A 28 1.23 -2.21 -7.90
CA VAL A 28 1.78 -1.89 -9.24
C VAL A 28 2.01 -0.38 -9.40
N VAL A 29 1.08 0.47 -8.93
CA VAL A 29 1.24 1.93 -8.98
C VAL A 29 2.45 2.37 -8.14
N ALA A 30 2.60 1.83 -6.93
CA ALA A 30 3.76 2.10 -6.07
C ALA A 30 5.06 1.65 -6.75
N ALA A 31 5.11 0.43 -7.28
CA ALA A 31 6.30 -0.08 -7.97
C ALA A 31 6.69 0.80 -9.16
N ARG A 32 5.74 1.22 -9.99
CA ARG A 32 6.01 2.12 -11.13
C ARG A 32 6.54 3.48 -10.68
N ALA A 33 5.96 4.06 -9.63
CA ALA A 33 6.41 5.33 -9.08
C ALA A 33 7.81 5.24 -8.45
N MET A 34 8.15 4.12 -7.81
CA MET A 34 9.48 3.85 -7.28
C MET A 34 10.53 3.68 -8.39
N ILE A 35 10.22 2.93 -9.45
CA ILE A 35 11.14 2.71 -10.57
C ILE A 35 11.50 4.02 -11.28
N SER A 36 10.60 5.02 -11.30
CA SER A 36 10.86 6.31 -11.96
C SER A 36 11.74 7.26 -11.14
N ILE A 37 11.91 7.06 -9.82
CA ILE A 37 12.64 7.98 -8.93
C ILE A 37 14.08 8.29 -9.40
N PRO A 38 14.90 7.31 -9.81
CA PRO A 38 16.30 7.57 -10.20
C PRO A 38 16.44 8.56 -11.36
N GLY A 39 15.43 8.65 -12.24
CA GLY A 39 15.42 9.57 -13.38
C GLY A 39 15.01 11.01 -13.05
N HIS A 40 14.57 11.30 -11.82
CA HIS A 40 13.99 12.59 -11.43
C HIS A 40 14.76 13.30 -10.31
N TYR A 41 16.03 12.94 -10.08
CA TYR A 41 16.90 13.72 -9.21
C TYR A 41 17.19 15.08 -9.83
N ARG A 42 17.48 16.07 -8.98
CA ARG A 42 17.97 17.36 -9.47
C ARG A 42 19.32 17.19 -10.19
N PRO A 43 19.63 18.01 -11.20
CA PRO A 43 20.85 17.87 -12.00
C PRO A 43 22.14 17.83 -11.17
N GLU A 44 22.18 18.56 -10.05
CA GLU A 44 23.31 18.63 -9.13
C GLU A 44 23.44 17.43 -8.17
N ILE A 45 22.49 16.50 -8.19
CA ILE A 45 22.44 15.35 -7.28
C ILE A 45 22.67 14.07 -8.07
N ASN A 46 23.77 13.38 -7.75
CA ASN A 46 24.01 12.04 -8.26
C ASN A 46 23.27 11.00 -7.37
N PRO A 47 22.36 10.19 -7.95
CA PRO A 47 21.60 9.15 -7.23
C PRO A 47 22.47 8.07 -6.57
N TRP A 48 23.72 7.94 -6.99
CA TRP A 48 24.70 6.97 -6.50
C TRP A 48 25.82 7.63 -5.68
N SER A 49 25.55 8.80 -5.09
CA SER A 49 26.51 9.48 -4.23
C SER A 49 26.31 9.13 -2.76
N TRP A 50 27.28 9.48 -1.93
CA TRP A 50 27.15 9.40 -0.48
C TRP A 50 25.95 10.21 0.05
N ARG A 51 25.55 11.30 -0.64
CA ARG A 51 24.40 12.14 -0.26
C ARG A 51 23.07 11.40 -0.33
N THR A 52 22.99 10.37 -1.18
CA THR A 52 21.84 9.47 -1.29
C THR A 52 22.10 8.13 -0.59
N ALA A 53 23.16 8.04 0.23
CA ALA A 53 23.63 6.81 0.87
C ALA A 53 23.84 5.66 -0.13
N PHE A 54 24.27 5.98 -1.36
CA PHE A 54 24.40 5.02 -2.47
C PHE A 54 23.10 4.24 -2.79
N ASN A 55 21.95 4.85 -2.48
CA ASN A 55 20.64 4.29 -2.76
C ASN A 55 19.89 5.19 -3.77
N PRO A 56 19.67 4.72 -5.02
CA PRO A 56 18.98 5.50 -6.03
C PRO A 56 17.51 5.77 -5.67
N GLN A 57 16.95 5.06 -4.68
CA GLN A 57 15.60 5.25 -4.18
C GLN A 57 15.50 6.20 -2.98
N ALA A 58 16.62 6.78 -2.53
CA ALA A 58 16.64 7.72 -1.40
C ALA A 58 15.69 8.92 -1.58
N GLY A 59 15.41 9.32 -2.82
CA GLY A 59 14.45 10.37 -3.16
C GLY A 59 13.01 10.11 -2.68
N LEU A 60 12.65 8.85 -2.39
CA LEU A 60 11.36 8.53 -1.73
C LEU A 60 11.30 9.05 -0.29
N LEU A 61 12.43 9.00 0.42
CA LEU A 61 12.55 9.45 1.81
C LEU A 61 12.92 10.94 1.89
N PHE A 62 13.64 11.44 0.88
CA PHE A 62 14.14 12.81 0.80
C PHE A 62 13.65 13.49 -0.49
N PRO A 63 12.34 13.79 -0.62
CA PRO A 63 11.76 14.36 -1.84
C PRO A 63 12.35 15.73 -2.21
N GLN A 64 13.01 16.43 -1.29
CA GLN A 64 13.75 17.67 -1.57
C GLN A 64 14.90 17.48 -2.58
N LEU A 65 15.45 16.27 -2.69
CA LEU A 65 16.51 15.92 -3.63
C LEU A 65 16.01 15.71 -5.07
N LEU A 66 14.69 15.67 -5.26
CA LEU A 66 14.05 15.44 -6.54
C LEU A 66 13.63 16.76 -7.20
N THR A 67 13.38 16.68 -8.51
CA THR A 67 12.64 17.70 -9.25
C THR A 67 11.17 17.73 -8.79
N LYS A 68 10.41 18.76 -9.18
CA LYS A 68 8.97 18.84 -8.88
C LYS A 68 8.18 17.63 -9.40
N GLU A 69 8.59 17.08 -10.54
CA GLU A 69 7.99 15.88 -11.11
C GLU A 69 8.35 14.63 -10.29
N GLY A 70 9.62 14.48 -9.90
CA GLY A 70 10.03 13.40 -9.00
C GLY A 70 9.31 13.45 -7.65
N GLN A 71 9.05 14.63 -7.11
CA GLN A 71 8.25 14.80 -5.89
C GLN A 71 6.81 14.29 -6.06
N ARG A 72 6.20 14.46 -7.24
CA ARG A 72 4.88 13.89 -7.55
C ARG A 72 4.92 12.37 -7.63
N HIS A 73 6.00 11.80 -8.19
CA HIS A 73 6.21 10.35 -8.19
C HIS A 73 6.37 9.81 -6.76
N ALA A 74 7.19 10.44 -5.93
CA ALA A 74 7.35 10.06 -4.53
C ALA A 74 6.03 10.16 -3.74
N ALA A 75 5.24 11.21 -3.95
CA ALA A 75 3.92 11.34 -3.34
C ALA A 75 2.94 10.26 -3.81
N THR A 76 2.96 9.93 -5.12
CA THR A 76 2.17 8.84 -5.69
C THR A 76 2.56 7.49 -5.08
N PHE A 77 3.86 7.23 -4.92
CA PHE A 77 4.36 6.03 -4.26
C PHE A 77 3.79 5.89 -2.84
N TRP A 78 3.95 6.92 -2.00
CA TRP A 78 3.49 6.86 -0.60
C TRP A 78 1.98 6.73 -0.47
N ARG A 79 1.21 7.38 -1.35
CA ARG A 79 -0.25 7.22 -1.40
C ARG A 79 -0.64 5.80 -1.77
N ALA A 80 -0.04 5.25 -2.82
CA ALA A 80 -0.34 3.90 -3.28
C ALA A 80 0.10 2.84 -2.26
N ALA A 81 1.29 2.98 -1.65
CA ALA A 81 1.75 2.11 -0.58
C ALA A 81 0.83 2.17 0.65
N GLY A 82 0.39 3.37 1.05
CA GLY A 82 -0.58 3.54 2.14
C GLY A 82 -1.93 2.87 1.84
N LEU A 83 -2.47 3.05 0.63
CA LEU A 83 -3.70 2.40 0.21
C LEU A 83 -3.55 0.87 0.15
N PHE A 84 -2.41 0.36 -0.32
CA PHE A 84 -2.11 -1.07 -0.28
C PHE A 84 -2.16 -1.62 1.15
N VAL A 85 -1.49 -0.96 2.09
CA VAL A 85 -1.50 -1.37 3.51
C VAL A 85 -2.93 -1.36 4.06
N LEU A 86 -3.74 -0.36 3.73
CA LEU A 86 -5.14 -0.31 4.15
C LEU A 86 -5.96 -1.46 3.53
N CYS A 87 -5.78 -1.75 2.24
CA CYS A 87 -6.46 -2.86 1.57
C CYS A 87 -6.11 -4.22 2.19
N VAL A 88 -4.89 -4.38 2.69
CA VAL A 88 -4.49 -5.59 3.41
C VAL A 88 -5.03 -5.58 4.84
N ALA A 89 -4.90 -4.47 5.59
CA ALA A 89 -5.24 -4.42 7.01
C ALA A 89 -6.75 -4.42 7.30
N VAL A 90 -7.56 -3.75 6.46
CA VAL A 90 -9.01 -3.59 6.69
C VAL A 90 -9.75 -4.93 6.77
N PRO A 91 -9.55 -5.90 5.86
CA PRO A 91 -10.16 -7.22 5.98
C PRO A 91 -9.84 -7.94 7.29
N PHE A 92 -8.60 -7.88 7.79
CA PHE A 92 -8.23 -8.47 9.08
C PHE A 92 -8.89 -7.75 10.25
N GLY A 93 -8.93 -6.41 10.22
CA GLY A 93 -9.63 -5.61 11.22
C GLY A 93 -11.13 -5.93 11.27
N MET A 94 -11.77 -6.02 10.11
CA MET A 94 -13.19 -6.38 10.00
C MET A 94 -13.47 -7.79 10.49
N ALA A 95 -12.62 -8.75 10.14
CA ALA A 95 -12.71 -10.11 10.64
C ALA A 95 -12.62 -10.13 12.16
N PHE A 96 -11.57 -9.51 12.75
CA PHE A 96 -11.39 -9.41 14.19
C PHE A 96 -12.58 -8.77 14.93
N LEU A 97 -13.09 -7.65 14.41
CA LEU A 97 -14.27 -6.98 14.98
C LEU A 97 -15.52 -7.88 14.91
N THR A 98 -15.67 -8.64 13.82
CA THR A 98 -16.78 -9.58 13.67
C THR A 98 -16.66 -10.74 14.66
N GLU A 99 -15.45 -11.25 14.90
CA GLU A 99 -15.20 -12.27 15.94
C GLU A 99 -15.57 -11.73 17.33
N MET A 100 -15.14 -10.51 17.67
CA MET A 100 -15.47 -9.90 18.96
C MET A 100 -16.98 -9.67 19.14
N ALA A 101 -17.69 -9.28 18.08
CA ALA A 101 -19.11 -8.99 18.13
C ALA A 101 -20.00 -10.25 18.16
N THR A 102 -19.56 -11.34 17.52
CA THR A 102 -20.41 -12.53 17.28
C THR A 102 -19.92 -13.80 17.99
N GLY A 103 -18.68 -13.83 18.48
CA GLY A 103 -18.05 -15.03 19.04
C GLY A 103 -17.68 -16.10 17.99
N MET A 104 -17.94 -15.86 16.70
CA MET A 104 -17.55 -16.77 15.62
C MET A 104 -16.07 -16.59 15.29
N GLN A 105 -15.31 -17.69 15.26
CA GLN A 105 -13.93 -17.66 14.76
C GLN A 105 -13.92 -17.61 13.24
N LEU A 106 -13.45 -16.49 12.68
CA LEU A 106 -13.30 -16.25 11.24
C LEU A 106 -11.84 -16.38 10.79
N ILE A 107 -10.90 -16.20 11.70
CA ILE A 107 -9.46 -16.37 11.53
C ILE A 107 -9.05 -17.60 12.35
N ARG A 108 -8.72 -18.71 11.68
CA ARG A 108 -8.05 -19.83 12.35
C ARG A 108 -6.62 -19.40 12.71
N ARG A 109 -6.32 -19.35 14.00
CA ARG A 109 -4.96 -19.16 14.52
C ARG A 109 -4.09 -20.38 14.24
#